data_AF-A0A7V9Q309-F1
#
_entry.id   AF-A0A7V9Q309-F1
#
_cell.length_a   1.000
_cell.length_b   1.000
_cell.length_c   1.000
_cell.angle_alpha   90.00
_cell.angle_beta   90.00
_cell.angle_gamma   90.00
#
_symmetry.space_group_name_H-M   'P 1'
#
loop_
_entity.id
_entity.type
_entity.pdbx_description
1 polymer ?
#
loop_
_entity_poly.entity_id
_entity_poly.type
_entity_poly.pdbx_seq_one_letter_code
_entity_poly.pdbx_strand_id
1 'polypeptide(L)'
;GLPAPALDPATLDELVPLAFDEHAGDIDRLRSRALALPGAVLEGLSAQLRDPIGEAHPLRIAEAVARLGGRPAHPASIQEHEEAVLVLLAPVGGGAVRPHEDPDPARRIARRILQRLDGMGKWGGYHTEFAHLSRGFARDQRDLAQAVGEALLSAGLLAEKPSVGQRHVFLNSRRAAEIRSLIDTGREPPGLTLPRR
;
A
#
# COMPACT_ATOMS: atom_id res chain seq x y z
N GLY A 1 12.88 -32.23 -2.50
CA GLY A 1 13.91 -31.84 -1.52
C GLY A 1 13.80 -32.77 -0.34
N LEU A 2 14.92 -33.20 0.23
CA LEU A 2 14.92 -33.97 1.48
C LEU A 2 14.24 -33.11 2.57
N PRO A 3 13.37 -33.68 3.43
CA PRO A 3 12.78 -32.93 4.53
C PRO A 3 13.90 -32.46 5.45
N ALA A 4 13.93 -31.16 5.74
CA ALA A 4 14.83 -30.62 6.74
C ALA A 4 14.54 -31.32 8.09
N PRO A 5 15.56 -31.79 8.83
CA PRO A 5 15.33 -32.38 10.13
C PRO A 5 14.62 -31.37 11.04
N ALA A 6 13.63 -31.83 11.80
CA ALA A 6 13.01 -31.02 12.84
C ALA A 6 14.06 -30.78 13.93
N LEU A 7 14.70 -29.61 13.90
CA LEU A 7 15.64 -29.18 14.91
C LEU A 7 14.87 -28.74 16.16
N ASP A 8 15.34 -29.14 17.34
CA ASP A 8 14.78 -28.64 18.58
C ASP A 8 15.11 -27.14 18.77
N PRO A 9 14.34 -26.42 19.59
CA PRO A 9 14.53 -24.97 19.78
C PRO A 9 15.90 -24.57 20.31
N ALA A 10 16.55 -25.40 21.14
CA ALA A 10 17.86 -25.09 21.69
C ALA A 10 18.94 -25.19 20.62
N THR A 11 18.86 -26.22 19.78
CA THR A 11 19.71 -26.37 18.59
C THR A 11 19.50 -25.22 17.60
N LEU A 12 18.26 -24.74 17.44
CA LEU A 12 17.95 -23.59 16.58
C LEU A 12 18.60 -22.30 17.12
N ASP A 13 18.51 -22.06 18.43
CA ASP A 13 19.11 -20.88 19.08
C ASP A 13 20.64 -20.84 18.94
N GLU A 14 21.30 -22.01 18.87
CA GLU A 14 22.74 -22.11 18.63
C GLU A 14 23.12 -21.91 17.15
N LEU A 15 22.29 -22.39 16.23
CA LEU A 15 22.58 -22.33 14.78
C LEU A 15 22.20 -21.00 14.13
N VAL A 16 21.19 -20.30 14.67
CA VAL A 16 20.71 -19.02 14.12
C VAL A 16 21.80 -17.95 14.08
N PRO A 17 22.62 -17.73 15.13
CA PRO A 17 23.72 -16.78 15.07
C PRO A 17 24.77 -17.12 14.01
N LEU A 18 25.08 -18.41 13.83
CA LEU A 18 26.07 -18.87 12.83
C LEU A 18 25.57 -18.64 11.40
N ALA A 19 24.33 -19.04 11.10
CA ALA A 19 23.72 -18.79 9.80
C ALA A 19 23.54 -17.28 9.54
N PHE A 20 23.25 -16.51 10.59
CA PHE A 20 23.13 -15.07 10.50
C PHE A 20 24.47 -14.41 10.15
N ASP A 21 25.57 -14.80 10.79
CA ASP A 21 26.90 -14.26 10.51
C ASP A 21 27.34 -14.58 9.07
N GLU A 22 27.06 -15.79 8.57
CA GLU A 22 27.30 -16.16 7.17
C GLU A 22 26.50 -15.27 6.18
N HIS A 23 25.24 -14.98 6.48
CA HIS A 23 24.40 -14.12 5.63
C HIS A 23 24.72 -12.62 5.77
N ALA A 24 25.15 -12.19 6.95
CA ALA A 24 25.42 -10.78 7.26
C ALA A 24 26.82 -10.33 6.84
N GLY A 25 27.76 -11.25 6.61
CA GLY A 25 29.16 -10.93 6.25
C GLY A 25 29.29 -10.03 5.02
N ASP A 26 28.41 -10.17 4.03
CA ASP A 26 28.43 -9.33 2.82
C ASP A 26 27.73 -7.96 3.01
N ILE A 27 26.97 -7.79 4.10
CA ILE A 27 26.18 -6.58 4.41
C ILE A 27 27.05 -5.50 5.08
N ASP A 28 28.23 -5.85 5.59
CA ASP A 28 29.13 -4.99 6.39
C ASP A 28 29.66 -3.74 5.66
N ARG A 29 29.45 -3.63 4.34
CA ARG A 29 29.89 -2.46 3.55
C ARG A 29 29.12 -1.16 3.85
N LEU A 30 28.04 -1.21 4.64
CA LEU A 30 27.14 -0.06 4.88
C LEU A 30 27.16 0.52 6.31
N ARG A 31 28.13 0.17 7.18
CA ARG A 31 28.13 0.56 8.61
C ARG A 31 26.85 0.18 9.35
N SER A 32 26.15 -0.86 8.89
CA SER A 32 24.97 -1.40 9.55
C SER A 32 25.36 -2.52 10.49
N ARG A 33 24.89 -2.49 11.74
CA ARG A 33 25.04 -3.60 12.68
C ARG A 33 23.84 -4.52 12.58
N ALA A 34 24.08 -5.72 12.10
CA ALA A 34 23.10 -6.78 12.09
C ALA A 34 23.12 -7.48 13.48
N LEU A 35 21.95 -7.75 14.08
CA LEU A 35 21.83 -8.46 15.36
C LEU A 35 20.82 -9.61 15.25
N ALA A 36 21.24 -10.81 15.67
CA ALA A 36 20.32 -11.90 15.95
C ALA A 36 19.60 -11.65 17.28
N LEU A 37 18.27 -11.76 17.30
CA LEU A 37 17.45 -11.56 18.49
C LEU A 37 16.65 -12.84 18.79
N PRO A 38 16.53 -13.25 20.07
CA PRO A 38 15.67 -14.37 20.45
C PRO A 38 14.22 -14.12 20.03
N GLY A 39 13.50 -15.16 19.61
CA GLY A 39 12.11 -15.05 19.14
C GLY A 39 11.17 -14.38 20.16
N ALA A 40 11.35 -14.65 21.45
CA ALA A 40 10.58 -14.03 22.53
C ALA A 40 10.76 -12.51 22.64
N VAL A 41 11.86 -11.95 22.11
CA VAL A 41 12.08 -10.49 22.05
C VAL A 41 11.27 -9.86 20.90
N LEU A 42 11.05 -10.62 19.82
CA LEU A 42 10.28 -10.18 18.66
C LEU A 42 8.76 -10.24 18.89
N GLU A 43 8.32 -11.11 19.82
CA GLU A 43 6.93 -11.19 20.26
C GLU A 43 6.47 -9.86 20.89
N GLY A 44 5.57 -9.15 20.21
CA GLY A 44 5.05 -7.84 20.64
C GLY A 44 5.75 -6.62 20.04
N LEU A 45 6.93 -6.79 19.41
CA LEU A 45 7.58 -5.71 18.64
C LEU A 45 6.93 -5.49 17.28
N SER A 46 6.29 -6.50 16.69
CA SER A 46 5.65 -6.41 15.37
C SER A 46 4.63 -5.27 15.24
N ALA A 47 3.97 -4.89 16.34
CA ALA A 47 3.04 -3.74 16.38
C ALA A 47 3.72 -2.37 16.56
N GLN A 48 5.01 -2.35 16.90
CA GLN A 48 5.80 -1.14 17.21
C GLN A 48 6.88 -0.84 16.15
N LEU A 49 7.20 -1.82 15.31
CA LEU A 49 8.07 -1.62 14.16
C LEU A 49 7.36 -0.70 13.16
N ARG A 50 8.06 0.36 12.74
CA ARG A 50 7.58 1.19 11.63
C ARG A 50 7.59 0.35 10.36
N ASP A 51 6.67 0.68 9.46
CA ASP A 51 6.64 0.08 8.14
C ASP A 51 8.03 0.17 7.47
N PRO A 52 8.42 -0.85 6.70
CA PRO A 52 9.65 -0.82 5.95
C PRO A 52 9.73 0.46 5.13
N ILE A 53 10.96 0.97 5.02
CA ILE A 53 11.34 2.06 4.13
C ILE A 53 10.55 1.98 2.81
N GLY A 54 9.77 3.02 2.50
CA GLY A 54 8.86 3.02 1.34
C GLY A 54 9.57 2.77 0.00
N GLU A 55 8.81 2.35 -1.03
CA GLU A 55 9.33 1.89 -2.33
C GLU A 55 10.18 2.95 -3.06
N ALA A 56 9.87 4.24 -2.88
CA ALA A 56 10.60 5.36 -3.49
C ALA A 56 11.77 5.89 -2.63
N HIS A 57 12.11 5.23 -1.52
CA HIS A 57 13.16 5.74 -0.63
C HIS A 57 14.56 5.63 -1.28
N PRO A 58 15.45 6.63 -1.09
CA PRO A 58 16.78 6.62 -1.67
C PRO A 58 17.61 5.35 -1.41
N LEU A 59 17.42 4.70 -0.25
CA LEU A 59 18.08 3.43 0.06
C LEU A 59 17.57 2.25 -0.77
N ARG A 60 16.29 2.22 -1.17
CA ARG A 60 15.77 1.17 -2.08
C ARG A 60 16.29 1.37 -3.50
N ILE A 61 16.40 2.63 -3.95
CA ILE A 61 17.03 2.97 -5.23
C ILE A 61 18.50 2.55 -5.21
N ALA A 62 19.24 2.89 -4.14
CA ALA A 62 20.63 2.50 -4.00
C ALA A 62 20.83 0.98 -3.97
N GLU A 63 19.97 0.26 -3.25
CA GLU A 63 19.99 -1.21 -3.23
C GLU A 63 19.71 -1.80 -4.61
N ALA A 64 18.68 -1.31 -5.31
CA ALA A 64 18.34 -1.75 -6.67
C ALA A 64 19.48 -1.50 -7.66
N VAL A 65 20.13 -0.33 -7.62
CA VAL A 65 21.30 -0.01 -8.43
C VAL A 65 22.45 -0.98 -8.13
N ALA A 66 22.74 -1.25 -6.85
CA ALA A 66 23.80 -2.18 -6.46
C ALA A 66 23.50 -3.62 -6.92
N ARG A 67 22.24 -4.06 -6.82
CA ARG A 67 21.78 -5.38 -7.29
C ARG A 67 21.97 -5.56 -8.80
N LEU A 68 21.84 -4.48 -9.57
CA LEU A 68 22.08 -4.47 -11.02
C LEU A 68 23.57 -4.33 -11.38
N GLY A 69 24.48 -4.31 -10.40
CA GLY A 69 25.92 -4.17 -10.61
C GLY A 69 26.40 -2.71 -10.70
N GLY A 70 25.51 -1.74 -10.49
CA GLY A 70 25.83 -0.31 -10.48
C GLY A 70 26.48 0.16 -9.18
N ARG A 71 26.88 1.44 -9.15
CA ARG A 71 27.50 2.11 -8.00
C ARG A 71 26.63 3.27 -7.52
N PRO A 72 25.83 3.09 -6.46
CA PRO A 72 24.85 4.09 -5.99
C PRO A 72 25.45 5.42 -5.56
N ALA A 73 26.73 5.46 -5.19
CA ALA A 73 27.44 6.69 -4.84
C ALA A 73 27.84 7.53 -6.06
N HIS A 74 27.64 7.04 -7.29
CA HIS A 74 28.00 7.72 -8.53
C HIS A 74 26.76 8.05 -9.37
N PRO A 75 26.43 9.35 -9.57
CA PRO A 75 25.24 9.77 -10.32
C PRO A 75 25.13 9.19 -11.74
N ALA A 76 26.26 9.07 -12.45
CA ALA A 76 26.30 8.49 -13.79
C ALA A 76 25.88 7.01 -13.80
N SER A 77 26.23 6.26 -12.74
CA SER A 77 25.85 4.85 -12.62
C SER A 77 24.38 4.70 -12.24
N ILE A 78 23.81 5.64 -11.47
CA ILE A 78 22.36 5.67 -11.22
C ILE A 78 21.61 5.91 -12.54
N GLN A 79 22.06 6.88 -13.33
CA GLN A 79 21.42 7.23 -14.60
C GLN A 79 21.46 6.08 -15.62
N GLU A 80 22.58 5.35 -15.69
CA GLU A 80 22.73 4.16 -16.53
C GLU A 80 21.72 3.05 -16.18
N HIS A 81 21.34 2.94 -14.91
CA HIS A 81 20.47 1.87 -14.40
C HIS A 81 19.03 2.33 -14.14
N GLU A 82 18.68 3.57 -14.47
CA GLU A 82 17.40 4.20 -14.09
C GLU A 82 16.18 3.38 -14.52
N GLU A 83 16.13 2.96 -15.78
CA GLU A 83 15.01 2.20 -16.32
C GLU A 83 14.88 0.81 -15.68
N ALA A 84 16.00 0.12 -15.49
CA ALA A 84 16.02 -1.20 -14.86
C ALA A 84 15.65 -1.13 -13.37
N VAL A 85 16.04 -0.06 -12.67
CA VAL A 85 15.64 0.22 -11.29
C VAL A 85 14.14 0.48 -11.20
N LEU A 86 13.57 1.26 -12.12
CA LEU A 86 12.12 1.51 -12.17
C LEU A 86 11.32 0.22 -12.39
N VAL A 87 11.82 -0.68 -13.23
CA VAL A 87 11.20 -2.00 -13.44
C VAL A 87 11.32 -2.88 -12.20
N LEU A 88 12.48 -2.91 -11.55
CA LEU A 88 12.73 -3.72 -10.36
C LEU A 88 11.90 -3.26 -9.15
N LEU A 89 11.77 -1.94 -8.99
CA LEU A 89 11.00 -1.31 -7.91
C LEU A 89 9.52 -1.16 -8.23
N ALA A 90 9.09 -1.52 -9.44
CA ALA A 90 7.68 -1.59 -9.75
C ALA A 90 7.01 -2.59 -8.81
N PRO A 91 5.87 -2.24 -8.19
CA PRO A 91 5.19 -3.12 -7.26
C PRO A 91 4.87 -4.45 -7.93
N VAL A 92 5.22 -5.56 -7.28
CA VAL A 92 4.93 -6.93 -7.76
C VAL A 92 3.44 -7.18 -7.57
N GLY A 93 2.65 -6.75 -8.56
CA GLY A 93 1.20 -6.90 -8.56
C GLY A 93 0.52 -5.78 -9.34
N GLY A 94 0.53 -5.89 -10.67
CA GLY A 94 -0.26 -5.06 -11.59
C GLY A 94 0.05 -3.57 -11.46
N GLY A 95 0.90 -3.04 -12.35
CA GLY A 95 1.21 -1.61 -12.41
C GLY A 95 -0.05 -0.78 -12.22
N ALA A 96 0.00 0.20 -11.32
CA ALA A 96 -1.15 0.98 -10.85
C ALA A 96 -1.99 1.48 -12.03
N VAL A 97 -3.00 0.70 -12.42
CA VAL A 97 -3.93 1.05 -13.48
C VAL A 97 -4.61 2.32 -13.01
N ARG A 98 -4.54 3.41 -13.76
CA ARG A 98 -5.09 4.68 -13.30
C ARG A 98 -6.57 4.48 -12.95
N PRO A 99 -7.14 5.19 -11.96
CA PRO A 99 -8.54 5.00 -11.58
C PRO A 99 -9.55 5.00 -12.73
N HIS A 100 -9.27 5.70 -13.84
CA HIS A 100 -10.14 5.73 -15.03
C HIS A 100 -9.97 4.54 -15.99
N GLU A 101 -8.87 3.80 -15.87
CA GLU A 101 -8.52 2.63 -16.70
C GLU A 101 -8.95 1.30 -16.04
N ASP A 102 -9.48 1.34 -14.80
CA ASP A 102 -9.93 0.13 -14.12
C ASP A 102 -11.01 -0.59 -14.94
N PRO A 103 -10.81 -1.89 -15.27
CA PRO A 103 -11.72 -2.63 -16.14
C PRO A 103 -13.10 -2.83 -15.52
N ASP A 104 -13.18 -2.88 -14.18
CA ASP A 104 -14.45 -2.99 -13.48
C ASP A 104 -15.11 -1.60 -13.39
N PRO A 105 -16.33 -1.42 -13.95
CA PRO A 105 -16.99 -0.12 -13.96
C PRO A 105 -17.35 0.39 -12.56
N ALA A 106 -17.72 -0.48 -11.62
CA ALA A 106 -18.08 -0.08 -10.27
C ALA A 106 -16.82 0.30 -9.48
N ARG A 107 -15.76 -0.50 -9.57
CA ARG A 107 -14.47 -0.20 -8.91
C ARG A 107 -13.83 1.05 -9.49
N ARG A 108 -13.85 1.25 -10.81
CA ARG A 108 -13.44 2.49 -11.48
C ARG A 108 -14.14 3.71 -10.89
N ILE A 109 -15.47 3.65 -10.75
CA ILE A 109 -16.24 4.76 -10.20
C ILE A 109 -15.88 4.98 -8.72
N ALA A 110 -15.74 3.92 -7.93
CA ALA A 110 -15.34 4.00 -6.52
C ALA A 110 -13.99 4.72 -6.38
N ARG A 111 -12.98 4.28 -7.15
CA ARG A 111 -11.64 4.85 -7.18
C ARG A 111 -11.67 6.32 -7.57
N ARG A 112 -12.45 6.69 -8.60
CA ARG A 112 -12.60 8.09 -9.04
C ARG A 112 -13.31 8.98 -8.02
N ILE A 113 -14.31 8.46 -7.31
CA ILE A 113 -14.98 9.19 -6.22
C ILE A 113 -13.98 9.46 -5.10
N LEU A 114 -13.31 8.42 -4.59
CA LEU A 114 -12.38 8.51 -3.47
C LEU A 114 -11.18 9.40 -3.82
N GLN A 115 -10.58 9.24 -5.00
CA GLN A 115 -9.48 10.08 -5.48
C GLN A 115 -9.86 11.56 -5.51
N ARG A 116 -11.06 11.88 -6.00
CA ARG A 116 -11.53 13.27 -6.05
C ARG A 116 -11.71 13.85 -4.65
N LEU A 117 -12.33 13.10 -3.75
CA LEU A 117 -12.54 13.53 -2.37
C LEU A 117 -11.21 13.72 -1.62
N ASP A 118 -10.24 12.82 -1.83
CA ASP A 118 -8.92 12.88 -1.24
C ASP A 118 -8.14 14.10 -1.75
N GLY A 119 -8.15 14.33 -3.08
CA GLY A 119 -7.55 15.53 -3.67
C GLY A 119 -8.19 16.85 -3.23
N MET A 120 -9.46 16.83 -2.84
CA MET A 120 -10.14 17.99 -2.23
C MET A 120 -9.96 18.09 -0.71
N GLY A 121 -9.28 17.13 -0.08
CA GLY A 121 -9.09 17.10 1.37
C GLY A 121 -10.37 16.86 2.17
N LYS A 122 -11.37 16.16 1.61
CA LYS A 122 -12.69 15.90 2.22
C LYS A 122 -12.61 14.83 3.32
N TRP A 123 -11.80 15.08 4.33
CA TRP A 123 -11.55 14.21 5.47
C TRP A 123 -12.16 14.79 6.74
N GLY A 124 -12.77 13.92 7.57
CA GLY A 124 -13.31 14.29 8.88
C GLY A 124 -14.31 15.46 8.84
N GLY A 125 -13.86 16.67 9.21
CA GLY A 125 -14.71 17.86 9.30
C GLY A 125 -15.12 18.48 7.96
N TYR A 126 -14.37 18.23 6.88
CA TYR A 126 -14.63 18.79 5.55
C TYR A 126 -15.35 17.78 4.67
N HIS A 127 -16.53 18.15 4.17
CA HIS A 127 -17.50 17.22 3.61
C HIS A 127 -18.19 17.78 2.36
N THR A 128 -18.97 16.94 1.69
CA THR A 128 -19.77 17.30 0.51
C THR A 128 -21.15 16.67 0.59
N GLU A 129 -22.14 17.23 -0.09
CA GLU A 129 -23.42 16.55 -0.31
C GLU A 129 -23.23 15.23 -1.04
N PHE A 130 -23.95 14.19 -0.63
CA PHE A 130 -23.90 12.85 -1.20
C PHE A 130 -24.31 12.85 -2.68
N ALA A 131 -25.30 13.66 -3.06
CA ALA A 131 -25.70 13.83 -4.45
C ALA A 131 -24.57 14.36 -5.36
N HIS A 132 -23.52 14.98 -4.79
CA HIS A 132 -22.38 15.46 -5.56
C HIS A 132 -21.40 14.35 -5.96
N LEU A 133 -21.51 13.14 -5.38
CA LEU A 133 -20.61 12.04 -5.73
C LEU A 133 -20.72 11.65 -7.21
N SER A 134 -21.94 11.66 -7.75
CA SER A 134 -22.23 11.34 -9.16
C SER A 134 -21.89 12.48 -10.14
N ARG A 135 -21.51 13.68 -9.67
CA ARG A 135 -21.09 14.77 -10.55
C ARG A 135 -19.82 14.38 -11.31
N GLY A 136 -19.71 14.82 -12.57
CA GLY A 136 -18.57 14.49 -13.43
C GLY A 136 -18.56 13.06 -13.98
N PHE A 137 -19.61 12.26 -13.75
CA PHE A 137 -19.86 11.01 -14.46
C PHE A 137 -20.88 11.22 -15.59
N ALA A 138 -20.76 10.42 -16.64
CA ALA A 138 -21.69 10.41 -17.76
C ALA A 138 -23.11 10.06 -17.29
N ARG A 139 -24.15 10.46 -18.03
CA ARG A 139 -25.55 10.35 -17.57
C ARG A 139 -25.96 8.91 -17.25
N ASP A 140 -25.52 7.96 -18.07
CA ASP A 140 -25.71 6.52 -17.94
C ASP A 140 -24.92 5.88 -16.78
N GLN A 141 -23.93 6.59 -16.24
CA GLN A 141 -23.11 6.14 -15.11
C GLN A 141 -23.56 6.71 -13.76
N ARG A 142 -24.49 7.67 -13.73
CA ARG A 142 -24.87 8.37 -12.49
C ARG A 142 -25.54 7.46 -11.48
N ASP A 143 -26.42 6.57 -11.93
CA ASP A 143 -27.12 5.63 -11.04
C ASP A 143 -26.13 4.63 -10.42
N LEU A 144 -25.19 4.13 -11.24
CA LEU A 144 -24.10 3.29 -10.75
C LEU A 144 -23.20 4.05 -9.76
N ALA A 145 -22.89 5.32 -10.03
CA ALA A 145 -22.11 6.15 -9.11
C ALA A 145 -22.82 6.39 -7.78
N GLN A 146 -24.13 6.54 -7.80
CA GLN A 146 -24.94 6.64 -6.59
C GLN A 146 -24.89 5.34 -5.79
N ALA A 147 -25.11 4.19 -6.45
CA ALA A 147 -25.04 2.87 -5.82
C ALA A 147 -23.66 2.57 -5.24
N VAL A 148 -22.59 2.94 -5.95
CA VAL A 148 -21.22 2.85 -5.44
C VAL A 148 -21.01 3.75 -4.24
N GLY A 149 -21.55 4.97 -4.25
CA GLY A 149 -21.53 5.87 -3.09
C GLY A 149 -22.15 5.23 -1.84
N GLU A 150 -23.29 4.55 -2.00
CA GLU A 150 -23.95 3.84 -0.90
C GLU A 150 -23.11 2.64 -0.41
N ALA A 151 -22.50 1.89 -1.33
CA ALA A 151 -21.59 0.79 -0.97
C ALA A 151 -20.38 1.29 -0.17
N LEU A 152 -19.80 2.43 -0.54
CA LEU A 152 -18.69 3.05 0.18
C LEU A 152 -19.10 3.53 1.58
N LEU A 153 -20.32 4.04 1.74
CA LEU A 153 -20.91 4.39 3.03
C LEU A 153 -21.17 3.16 3.91
N SER A 154 -21.79 2.12 3.33
CA SER A 154 -22.09 0.87 4.02
C SER A 154 -20.82 0.17 4.50
N ALA A 155 -19.76 0.22 3.71
CA ALA A 155 -18.44 -0.28 4.10
C ALA A 155 -17.75 0.62 5.14
N GLY A 156 -18.21 1.86 5.37
CA GLY A 156 -17.59 2.80 6.31
C GLY A 156 -16.31 3.46 5.78
N LEU A 157 -16.06 3.42 4.47
CA LEU A 157 -15.01 4.20 3.80
C LEU A 157 -15.42 5.67 3.69
N LEU A 158 -16.71 5.91 3.46
CA LEU A 158 -17.35 7.19 3.69
C LEU A 158 -18.05 7.18 5.05
N ALA A 159 -18.12 8.34 5.70
CA ALA A 159 -18.92 8.56 6.88
C ALA A 159 -19.92 9.69 6.62
N GLU A 160 -21.12 9.55 7.19
CA GLU A 160 -22.12 10.62 7.15
C GLU A 160 -21.87 11.62 8.27
N LYS A 161 -22.06 12.91 7.97
CA LYS A 161 -22.09 13.94 9.00
C LYS A 161 -23.48 13.98 9.61
N PRO A 162 -23.63 13.83 10.94
CA PRO A 162 -24.92 14.00 11.59
C PRO A 162 -25.35 15.47 11.48
N SER A 163 -26.48 15.69 10.80
CA SER A 163 -27.26 16.93 10.68
C SER A 163 -26.66 18.10 9.87
N VAL A 164 -27.22 18.32 8.66
CA VAL A 164 -27.46 19.62 7.99
C VAL A 164 -28.46 19.43 6.83
N GLY A 165 -29.69 18.97 7.10
CA GLY A 165 -30.76 18.86 6.09
C GLY A 165 -30.54 17.79 5.00
N GLN A 166 -29.57 17.99 4.11
CA GLN A 166 -29.16 17.03 3.10
C GLN A 166 -28.12 16.04 3.64
N ARG A 167 -28.04 14.84 3.04
CA ARG A 167 -27.03 13.82 3.40
C ARG A 167 -25.66 14.28 2.95
N HIS A 168 -24.77 14.53 3.91
CA HIS A 168 -23.39 14.97 3.66
C HIS A 168 -22.41 13.87 4.05
N VAL A 169 -21.39 13.68 3.23
CA VAL A 169 -20.37 12.63 3.40
C VAL A 169 -18.95 13.17 3.34
N PHE A 170 -18.06 12.45 4.00
CA PHE A 170 -16.62 12.69 4.00
C PHE A 170 -15.86 11.36 4.08
N LEU A 171 -14.57 11.37 3.76
CA LEU A 171 -13.68 10.23 3.87
C LEU A 171 -13.38 9.91 5.34
N ASN A 172 -13.55 8.65 5.72
CA ASN A 172 -13.29 8.19 7.07
C ASN A 172 -11.78 8.09 7.34
N SER A 173 -11.22 9.05 8.09
CA SER A 173 -9.78 9.09 8.41
C SER A 173 -9.27 7.84 9.13
N ARG A 174 -10.12 7.09 9.83
CA ARG A 174 -9.73 5.82 10.48
C ARG A 174 -9.45 4.70 9.47
N ARG A 175 -9.95 4.82 8.24
CA ARG A 175 -9.77 3.87 7.13
C ARG A 175 -8.87 4.44 6.03
N ALA A 176 -8.03 5.44 6.34
CA ALA A 176 -7.25 6.16 5.33
C ALA A 176 -6.32 5.24 4.51
N ALA A 177 -5.69 4.25 5.14
CA ALA A 177 -4.82 3.29 4.46
C ALA A 177 -5.59 2.46 3.42
N GLU A 178 -6.78 1.99 3.76
CA GLU A 178 -7.63 1.19 2.87
C GLU A 178 -8.20 2.02 1.72
N ILE A 179 -8.60 3.27 2.01
CA ILE A 179 -9.05 4.24 0.99
C ILE A 179 -7.93 4.48 -0.02
N ARG A 180 -6.71 4.76 0.43
CA ARG A 180 -5.54 4.98 -0.44
C ARG A 180 -5.19 3.72 -1.22
N SER A 181 -5.18 2.56 -0.58
CA SER A 181 -4.94 1.28 -1.27
C SER A 181 -5.95 1.03 -2.40
N LEU A 182 -7.24 1.31 -2.17
CA LEU A 182 -8.26 1.21 -3.20
C LEU A 182 -8.02 2.23 -4.34
N ILE A 183 -7.71 3.49 -4.03
CA ILE A 183 -7.38 4.51 -5.03
C ILE A 183 -6.20 4.07 -5.91
N ASP A 184 -5.09 3.67 -5.28
CA ASP A 184 -3.82 3.46 -5.96
C ASP A 184 -3.81 2.15 -6.74
N THR A 185 -4.32 1.07 -6.12
CA THR A 185 -4.16 -0.30 -6.64
C THR A 185 -5.47 -0.97 -7.02
N GLY A 186 -6.62 -0.39 -6.67
CA GLY A 186 -7.91 -1.05 -6.85
C GLY A 186 -8.19 -2.15 -5.82
N ARG A 187 -7.34 -2.33 -4.80
CA ARG A 187 -7.57 -3.36 -3.77
C ARG A 187 -8.80 -3.01 -2.92
N GLU A 188 -9.84 -3.82 -3.05
CA GLU A 188 -11.07 -3.67 -2.27
C GLU A 188 -10.83 -4.13 -0.81
N PRO A 189 -11.16 -3.30 0.20
CA PRO A 189 -10.97 -3.67 1.59
C PRO A 189 -12.07 -4.65 2.05
N PRO A 190 -11.85 -5.36 3.17
CA PRO A 190 -12.86 -6.22 3.76
C PRO A 190 -14.18 -5.48 4.00
N GLY A 191 -15.29 -6.15 3.69
CA GLY A 191 -16.65 -5.63 3.86
C GLY A 191 -17.13 -4.69 2.75
N LEU A 192 -16.28 -4.29 1.80
CA LEU A 192 -16.73 -3.55 0.62
C LEU A 192 -17.42 -4.51 -0.36
N THR A 193 -18.70 -4.26 -0.63
CA THR A 193 -19.45 -4.97 -1.68
C THR A 193 -19.90 -3.97 -2.73
N LEU A 194 -19.15 -3.88 -3.83
CA LEU A 194 -19.52 -3.04 -4.95
C LEU A 194 -20.63 -3.68 -5.79
N PRO A 195 -21.54 -2.88 -6.38
CA PRO A 195 -22.56 -3.40 -7.28
C PRO A 195 -21.89 -4.09 -8.48
N ARG A 196 -22.07 -5.41 -8.58
CA ARG A 196 -21.59 -6.20 -9.71
C ARG A 196 -22.61 -6.15 -10.85
N ARG A 197 -22.12 -6.08 -12.08
CA ARG A 197 -22.90 -6.44 -13.27
C ARG A 197 -22.72 -7.91 -13.57
#